data_AF-K9VIA4-F1
#
_entry.id   AF-K9VIA4-F1
#
_cell.length_a   1.000
_cell.length_b   1.000
_cell.length_c   1.000
_cell.angle_alpha   90.00
_cell.angle_beta   90.00
_cell.angle_gamma   90.00
#
_symmetry.space_group_name_H-M   'P 1'
#
loop_
_entity.id
_entity.type
_entity.pdbx_description
1 polymer ?
#
loop_
_entity_poly.entity_id
_entity_poly.type
_entity_poly.pdbx_seq_one_letter_code
_entity_poly.pdbx_strand_id
1 'polypeptide(L)'
;MKKLTKLKTKPNLQESRLKENLELLDKIRADAVNDIESLSEDFQHMNLVAESVQRNYRALLAENQLLKGTLLSIIDECGCLEGNRCDRCWKILRTLASANPEEKPDAARKYRAILSQLRNLE
;
A
#
# COMPACT_ATOMS: atom_id res chain seq x y z
N MET A 1 -54.09 -22.51 -67.29
CA MET A 1 -53.73 -22.34 -65.87
C MET A 1 -52.22 -22.14 -65.76
N LYS A 2 -51.74 -20.92 -65.46
CA LYS A 2 -50.30 -20.66 -65.25
C LYS A 2 -49.91 -21.16 -63.85
N LYS A 3 -49.02 -22.15 -63.79
CA LYS A 3 -48.43 -22.62 -62.51
C LYS A 3 -47.58 -21.49 -61.94
N LEU A 4 -48.05 -20.88 -60.85
CA LEU A 4 -47.25 -20.04 -59.97
C LEU A 4 -46.20 -20.93 -59.30
N THR A 5 -44.99 -20.92 -59.84
CA THR A 5 -43.81 -21.46 -59.17
C THR A 5 -43.53 -20.59 -57.94
N LYS A 6 -43.80 -21.14 -56.76
CA LYS A 6 -43.35 -20.56 -55.49
C LYS A 6 -41.82 -20.45 -55.54
N LEU A 7 -41.29 -19.24 -55.73
CA LEU A 7 -39.90 -18.95 -55.43
C LEU A 7 -39.71 -19.22 -53.93
N LYS A 8 -39.09 -20.36 -53.60
CA LYS A 8 -38.46 -20.52 -52.29
C LYS A 8 -37.20 -19.67 -52.32
N THR A 9 -37.29 -18.46 -51.77
CA THR A 9 -36.13 -17.65 -51.41
C THR A 9 -35.23 -18.52 -50.53
N LYS A 10 -34.05 -18.89 -51.03
CA LYS A 10 -33.04 -19.56 -50.20
C LYS A 10 -32.67 -18.60 -49.06
N PRO A 11 -32.56 -19.09 -47.81
CA PRO A 11 -32.05 -18.26 -46.73
C PRO A 11 -30.65 -17.77 -47.14
N ASN A 12 -30.46 -16.45 -47.08
CA ASN A 12 -29.23 -15.82 -47.50
C ASN A 12 -28.15 -16.10 -46.44
N LEU A 13 -27.44 -17.22 -46.61
CA LEU A 13 -26.42 -17.71 -45.66
C LEU A 13 -25.37 -16.65 -45.31
N GLN A 14 -25.08 -15.71 -46.22
CA GLN A 14 -24.19 -14.58 -45.93
C GLN A 14 -24.78 -13.58 -44.94
N GLU A 15 -26.07 -13.30 -45.03
CA GLU A 15 -26.77 -12.36 -44.14
C GLU A 15 -26.88 -12.92 -42.72
N SER A 16 -27.24 -14.20 -42.59
CA SER A 16 -27.26 -14.88 -41.29
C SER A 16 -25.88 -14.88 -40.62
N ARG A 17 -24.83 -15.18 -41.39
CA ARG A 17 -23.45 -15.22 -40.87
C ARG A 17 -22.93 -13.82 -40.49
N LEU A 18 -23.30 -12.79 -41.26
CA LEU A 18 -22.97 -11.41 -40.92
C LEU A 18 -23.66 -10.98 -39.62
N LYS A 19 -24.94 -11.34 -39.46
CA LYS A 19 -25.71 -11.04 -38.25
C LYS A 19 -25.12 -11.73 -37.01
N GLU A 20 -24.79 -13.01 -37.11
CA GLU A 20 -24.12 -13.76 -36.03
C GLU A 20 -22.79 -13.12 -35.63
N ASN A 21 -21.99 -12.68 -36.60
CA ASN A 21 -20.72 -11.99 -36.33
C ASN A 21 -20.91 -10.65 -35.63
N LEU A 22 -21.93 -9.87 -36.01
CA LEU A 22 -22.24 -8.60 -35.37
C LEU A 22 -22.73 -8.82 -33.93
N GLU A 23 -23.61 -9.80 -33.70
CA GLU A 23 -24.06 -10.17 -32.35
C GLU A 23 -22.91 -10.66 -31.47
N LEU A 24 -21.95 -11.40 -32.04
CA LEU A 24 -20.74 -11.82 -31.33
C LEU A 24 -19.86 -10.62 -30.96
N LEU A 25 -19.67 -9.66 -31.87
CA LEU A 25 -18.92 -8.43 -31.59
C LEU A 25 -19.56 -7.60 -30.49
N ASP A 26 -20.89 -7.49 -30.49
CA ASP A 26 -21.62 -6.78 -29.44
C ASP A 26 -21.45 -7.46 -28.08
N LYS A 27 -21.47 -8.80 -28.03
CA LYS A 27 -21.18 -9.56 -26.80
C LYS A 27 -19.75 -9.35 -26.32
N ILE A 28 -18.75 -9.47 -27.21
CA ILE A 28 -17.35 -9.24 -26.86
C ILE A 28 -17.16 -7.82 -26.32
N ARG A 29 -17.81 -6.82 -26.93
CA ARG A 29 -17.77 -5.44 -26.45
C ARG A 29 -18.38 -5.32 -25.06
N ALA A 30 -19.56 -5.90 -24.83
CA ALA A 30 -20.21 -5.85 -23.53
C ALA A 30 -19.38 -6.52 -22.43
N ASP A 31 -18.83 -7.70 -22.72
CA ASP A 31 -17.97 -8.44 -21.80
C ASP A 31 -16.70 -7.64 -21.48
N ALA A 32 -16.05 -7.07 -22.50
CA ALA A 32 -14.86 -6.25 -22.30
C ALA A 32 -15.13 -4.97 -21.47
N VAL A 33 -16.31 -4.36 -21.63
CA VAL A 33 -16.71 -3.21 -20.80
C VAL A 33 -16.89 -3.64 -19.34
N ASN A 34 -17.59 -4.75 -19.10
CA ASN A 34 -17.78 -5.29 -17.74
C ASN A 34 -16.43 -5.65 -17.08
N ASP A 35 -15.52 -6.26 -17.83
CA ASP A 35 -14.18 -6.63 -17.34
C ASP A 35 -13.36 -5.37 -16.97
N ILE A 36 -13.45 -4.30 -17.77
CA ILE A 36 -12.79 -3.03 -17.49
C ILE A 36 -13.39 -2.36 -16.25
N GLU A 37 -14.72 -2.40 -16.09
CA GLU A 37 -15.40 -1.87 -14.90
C GLU A 37 -14.99 -2.63 -13.64
N SER A 38 -15.02 -3.97 -13.68
CA SER A 38 -14.54 -4.81 -12.58
C SER A 38 -13.08 -4.51 -12.22
N LEU A 39 -12.22 -4.37 -13.23
CA LEU A 39 -10.81 -4.05 -13.01
C LEU A 39 -10.64 -2.65 -12.38
N SER A 40 -11.47 -1.68 -12.75
CA SER A 40 -11.49 -0.35 -12.14
C SER A 40 -11.88 -0.42 -10.66
N GLU A 41 -12.88 -1.22 -10.30
CA GLU A 41 -13.27 -1.44 -8.90
C GLU A 41 -12.13 -2.08 -8.09
N ASP A 42 -11.46 -3.09 -8.66
CA ASP A 42 -10.30 -3.72 -8.04
C ASP A 42 -9.16 -2.72 -7.78
N PHE A 43 -8.85 -1.85 -8.75
CA PHE A 43 -7.84 -0.81 -8.57
C PHE A 43 -8.21 0.19 -7.47
N GLN A 44 -9.47 0.59 -7.39
CA GLN A 44 -9.95 1.47 -6.32
C GLN A 44 -9.78 0.79 -4.95
N HIS A 45 -10.16 -0.48 -4.84
CA HIS A 45 -10.00 -1.25 -3.60
C HIS A 45 -8.52 -1.39 -3.23
N MET A 46 -7.64 -1.71 -4.17
CA MET A 46 -6.19 -1.78 -3.94
C MET A 46 -5.63 -0.45 -3.44
N ASN A 47 -6.09 0.67 -3.98
CA ASN A 47 -5.65 1.99 -3.52
C ASN A 47 -6.07 2.25 -2.07
N LEU A 48 -7.31 1.94 -1.70
CA LEU A 48 -7.79 2.08 -0.31
C LEU A 48 -6.98 1.21 0.67
N VAL A 49 -6.64 -0.02 0.27
CA VAL A 49 -5.79 -0.90 1.08
C VAL A 49 -4.39 -0.32 1.23
N ALA A 50 -3.79 0.18 0.15
CA ALA A 50 -2.46 0.79 0.19
C ALA A 50 -2.43 2.02 1.12
N GLU A 51 -3.43 2.90 1.04
CA GLU A 51 -3.58 4.05 1.94
C GLU A 51 -3.75 3.64 3.40
N SER A 52 -4.53 2.58 3.66
CA SER A 52 -4.69 2.01 5.00
C SER A 52 -3.36 1.51 5.56
N VAL A 53 -2.61 0.71 4.79
CA VAL A 53 -1.29 0.21 5.19
C VAL A 53 -0.33 1.36 5.44
N GLN A 54 -0.32 2.39 4.58
CA GLN A 54 0.54 3.56 4.76
C GLN A 54 0.22 4.32 6.06
N ARG A 55 -1.06 4.52 6.36
CA ARG A 55 -1.50 5.17 7.61
C ARG A 55 -1.08 4.36 8.84
N ASN A 56 -1.31 3.05 8.82
CA ASN A 56 -0.95 2.16 9.91
C ASN A 56 0.57 2.13 10.14
N TYR A 57 1.35 2.09 9.05
CA TYR A 57 2.81 2.13 9.14
C TYR A 57 3.31 3.45 9.75
N ARG A 58 2.74 4.60 9.34
CA ARG A 58 3.07 5.90 9.94
C ARG A 58 2.72 5.96 11.43
N ALA A 59 1.56 5.44 11.82
CA ALA A 59 1.15 5.38 13.22
C ALA A 59 2.12 4.52 14.04
N LEU A 60 2.50 3.35 13.52
CA LEU A 60 3.47 2.45 14.16
C LEU A 60 4.85 3.11 14.31
N LEU A 61 5.30 3.85 13.30
CA LEU A 61 6.56 4.60 13.38
C LEU A 61 6.51 5.69 14.45
N ALA A 62 5.40 6.43 14.54
CA ALA A 62 5.21 7.45 15.56
C ALA A 62 5.20 6.85 16.98
N GLU A 63 4.49 5.73 17.18
CA GLU A 63 4.47 5.02 18.44
C GLU A 63 5.86 4.45 18.80
N ASN A 64 6.60 3.92 17.82
CA ASN A 64 7.96 3.47 18.03
C ASN A 64 8.89 4.60 18.48
N GLN A 65 8.75 5.78 17.88
CA GLN A 65 9.50 6.98 18.28
C GLN A 65 9.14 7.42 19.69
N LEU A 66 7.85 7.44 20.03
CA LEU A 66 7.38 7.77 21.37
C LEU A 66 7.97 6.80 22.42
N LEU A 67 7.87 5.49 22.17
CA LEU A 67 8.44 4.46 23.06
C LEU A 67 9.94 4.61 23.23
N LYS A 68 10.68 4.94 22.16
CA LYS A 68 12.12 5.23 22.25
C LYS A 68 12.39 6.43 23.15
N GLY A 69 11.61 7.51 22.98
CA GLY A 69 11.69 8.70 23.85
C GLY A 69 11.43 8.36 25.31
N THR A 70 10.37 7.62 25.59
CA THR A 70 10.02 7.16 26.95
C THR A 70 11.14 6.32 27.57
N LEU A 71 11.72 5.39 26.81
CA LEU A 71 12.85 4.57 27.29
C LEU A 71 14.08 5.40 27.63
N LEU A 72 14.36 6.46 26.86
CA LEU A 72 15.45 7.40 27.16
C LEU A 72 15.14 8.22 28.42
N SER A 73 13.92 8.75 28.57
CA SER A 73 13.48 9.48 29.77
C SER A 73 13.63 8.64 31.05
N ILE A 74 13.26 7.35 30.99
CA ILE A 74 13.44 6.41 32.10
C ILE A 74 14.92 6.29 32.51
N ILE A 75 15.85 6.35 31.54
CA ILE A 75 17.27 6.32 31.86
C ILE A 75 17.72 7.62 32.52
N ASP A 76 17.26 8.76 32.02
CA ASP A 76 17.59 10.07 32.56
C ASP A 76 17.08 10.23 34.00
N GLU A 77 15.88 9.71 34.28
CA GLU A 77 15.27 9.68 35.62
C GLU A 77 15.91 8.65 36.57
N CYS A 78 16.68 7.69 36.05
CA CYS A 78 17.30 6.64 36.86
C CYS A 78 18.44 7.17 37.76
N GLY A 79 18.91 8.40 37.55
CA GLY A 79 19.94 9.04 38.38
C GLY A 79 21.33 8.37 38.31
N CYS A 80 21.56 7.49 37.33
CA CYS A 80 22.85 6.87 37.12
C CYS A 80 23.84 7.86 36.49
N LEU A 81 25.09 7.86 36.95
CA LEU A 81 26.15 8.68 36.34
C LEU A 81 26.42 8.23 34.90
N GLU A 82 26.66 9.19 34.01
CA GLU A 82 27.04 8.92 32.63
C GLU A 82 28.41 8.21 32.61
N GLY A 83 28.45 6.96 32.14
CA GLY A 83 29.62 6.07 32.22
C GLY A 83 29.55 5.00 33.32
N ASN A 84 28.65 5.13 34.30
CA ASN A 84 28.36 4.10 35.31
C ASN A 84 26.85 3.83 35.39
N ARG A 85 26.27 3.44 34.25
CA ARG A 85 24.84 3.10 34.14
C ARG A 85 24.56 1.74 34.77
N CYS A 86 23.41 1.61 35.44
CA CYS A 86 22.98 0.34 36.01
C CYS A 86 22.63 -0.68 34.91
N ASP A 87 22.54 -1.97 35.27
CA ASP A 87 22.24 -3.06 34.34
C ASP A 87 20.95 -2.84 33.55
N ARG A 88 19.94 -2.23 34.17
CA ARG A 88 18.65 -1.94 33.51
C ARG A 88 18.81 -0.89 32.42
N CYS A 89 19.55 0.19 32.70
CA CYS A 89 19.85 1.22 31.72
C CYS A 89 20.70 0.67 30.56
N TRP A 90 21.68 -0.20 30.86
CA TRP A 90 22.47 -0.88 29.83
C TRP A 90 21.64 -1.80 28.94
N LYS A 91 20.69 -2.55 29.51
CA LYS A 91 19.76 -3.37 28.73
C LYS A 91 18.94 -2.51 27.77
N ILE A 92 18.35 -1.42 28.25
CA ILE A 92 17.57 -0.49 27.42
C ILE A 92 18.44 0.09 26.29
N LEU A 93 19.64 0.58 26.61
CA LEU A 93 20.56 1.14 25.61
C LEU A 93 20.96 0.10 24.55
N ARG A 94 21.23 -1.14 24.94
CA ARG A 94 21.54 -2.22 23.98
C ARG A 94 20.36 -2.49 23.07
N THR A 95 19.15 -2.57 23.60
CA THR A 95 17.92 -2.77 22.80
C THR A 95 17.71 -1.65 21.79
N LEU A 96 17.96 -0.40 22.19
CA LEU A 96 17.90 0.76 21.31
C LEU A 96 19.01 0.77 20.25
N ALA A 97 20.22 0.31 20.60
CA ALA A 97 21.37 0.28 19.70
C ALA A 97 21.33 -0.87 18.68
N SER A 98 20.76 -2.03 19.04
CA SER A 98 20.60 -3.18 18.13
C SER A 98 19.63 -2.91 16.97
N ALA A 99 18.91 -1.78 16.99
CA ALA A 99 18.03 -1.37 15.90
C ALA A 99 18.77 -0.77 14.68
N ASN A 100 20.10 -0.55 14.75
CA ASN A 100 20.94 -0.11 13.61
C ASN A 100 22.27 -0.87 13.58
N PRO A 101 22.40 -1.98 12.83
CA PRO A 101 23.66 -2.72 12.76
C PRO A 101 24.77 -2.01 11.94
N GLU A 102 24.46 -0.96 11.18
CA GLU A 102 25.44 -0.26 10.33
C GLU A 102 26.02 1.05 10.93
N GLU A 103 25.50 1.55 12.05
CA GLU A 103 26.03 2.79 12.66
C GLU A 103 26.68 2.55 14.02
N LYS A 104 27.99 2.30 14.00
CA LYS A 104 28.87 2.59 15.15
C LYS A 104 29.09 4.11 15.28
N PRO A 105 29.39 4.62 16.50
CA PRO A 105 28.50 5.55 17.18
C PRO A 105 28.90 7.02 17.06
N ASP A 106 27.91 7.87 16.80
CA ASP A 106 27.56 8.94 17.76
C ASP A 106 26.04 9.16 17.68
N ALA A 107 25.30 8.13 18.08
CA ALA A 107 23.84 8.17 18.11
C ALA A 107 23.35 9.35 18.96
N ALA A 108 24.00 9.66 20.08
CA ALA A 108 23.64 10.79 20.93
C ALA A 108 23.81 12.15 20.23
N ARG A 109 24.82 12.33 19.36
CA ARG A 109 24.99 13.55 18.57
C ARG A 109 24.02 13.62 17.39
N LYS A 110 23.77 12.50 16.70
CA LYS A 110 22.76 12.44 15.62
C LYS A 110 21.35 12.70 16.14
N TYR A 111 20.97 12.08 17.25
CA TYR A 111 19.68 12.32 17.88
C TYR A 111 19.54 13.74 18.43
N ARG A 112 20.60 14.34 19.02
CA ARG A 112 20.60 15.75 19.41
C ARG A 112 20.46 16.70 18.22
N ALA A 113 21.11 16.40 17.10
CA ALA A 113 20.98 17.19 15.87
C ALA A 113 19.54 17.13 15.31
N ILE A 114 18.92 15.95 15.28
CA ILE A 114 17.52 15.79 14.86
C ILE A 114 16.56 16.55 15.80
N LEU A 115 16.75 16.43 17.12
CA LEU A 115 15.94 17.17 18.10
C LEU A 115 16.10 18.70 17.96
N SER A 116 17.30 19.18 17.63
CA SER A 116 17.54 20.63 17.38
C SER A 116 16.87 21.13 16.10
N GLN A 117 16.82 20.31 15.06
CA GLN A 117 16.12 20.66 13.81
C GLN A 117 14.60 20.71 14.01
N LEU A 118 14.05 19.80 14.81
CA LEU A 118 12.61 19.77 15.12
C LEU A 118 12.16 20.95 15.99
N ARG A 119 13.00 21.44 16.92
CA ARG A 119 12.71 22.64 17.74
C ARG A 119 12.74 23.96 16.96
N ASN A 120 13.44 24.03 15.84
CA ASN A 120 13.53 25.24 15.01
C ASN A 120 12.44 25.32 13.94
N LEU A 121 11.49 24.36 13.95
CA LEU A 121 10.33 24.31 13.05
C LEU A 121 9.02 24.72 13.75
N GLU A 122 9.08 25.11 15.02
CA GLU A 122 8.05 25.87 15.74
C GLU A 122 8.35 27.38 15.62
#